data_AF-A0A957XWT7-F1
#
_entry.id   AF-A0A957XWT7-F1
#
_cell.length_a   1.000
_cell.length_b   1.000
_cell.length_c   1.000
_cell.angle_alpha   90.00
_cell.angle_beta   90.00
_cell.angle_gamma   90.00
#
_symmetry.space_group_name_H-M   'P 1'
#
loop_
_entity.id
_entity.type
_entity.pdbx_description
1 polymer ?
#
loop_
_entity_poly.entity_id
_entity_poly.type
_entity_poly.pdbx_seq_one_letter_code
_entity_poly.pdbx_strand_id
1 'polypeptide(L)'
;DMEYYAFKHGDAMLGGVMQIAPSWGDFQPQWVVYFAVANADETVAAVVKNGGKALSTIDDTPYGRMAAVADPFGAYFKVLQLPAR
;
A
#
# COMPACT_ATOMS: atom_id res chain seq x y z
N ASP A 1 -5.36 -7.83 17.95
CA ASP A 1 -5.10 -8.52 16.67
C ASP A 1 -5.86 -7.84 15.56
N MET A 2 -5.20 -7.55 14.43
CA MET A 2 -5.88 -7.04 13.25
C MET A 2 -6.40 -8.23 12.44
N GLU A 3 -7.72 -8.36 12.33
CA GLU A 3 -8.32 -9.35 11.44
C GLU A 3 -8.12 -8.92 9.97
N TYR A 4 -7.74 -9.88 9.14
CA TYR A 4 -7.55 -9.70 7.70
C TYR A 4 -8.37 -10.75 6.95
N TYR A 5 -9.25 -10.29 6.08
CA TYR A 5 -10.07 -11.16 5.23
C TYR A 5 -9.57 -11.09 3.80
N ALA A 6 -9.45 -12.24 3.15
CA ALA A 6 -8.99 -12.33 1.77
C ALA A 6 -10.14 -12.64 0.80
N PHE A 7 -10.17 -11.92 -0.32
CA PHE A 7 -11.03 -12.25 -1.44
C PHE A 7 -10.36 -13.34 -2.28
N LYS A 8 -11.06 -14.45 -2.53
CA LYS A 8 -10.54 -15.60 -3.28
C LYS A 8 -11.46 -15.96 -4.44
N HIS A 9 -10.86 -16.44 -5.53
CA HIS A 9 -11.56 -17.15 -6.60
C HIS A 9 -10.79 -18.43 -6.93
N GLY A 10 -11.35 -19.59 -6.54
CA GLY A 10 -10.58 -20.83 -6.48
C GLY A 10 -9.38 -20.67 -5.55
N ASP A 11 -8.19 -21.02 -6.06
CA ASP A 11 -6.91 -20.89 -5.33
C ASP A 11 -6.29 -19.48 -5.45
N ALA A 12 -6.84 -18.62 -6.33
CA ALA A 12 -6.29 -17.29 -6.55
C ALA A 12 -6.70 -16.31 -5.44
N MET A 13 -5.72 -15.64 -4.85
CA MET A 13 -5.89 -14.52 -3.93
C MET A 13 -6.04 -13.23 -4.74
N LEU A 14 -7.21 -12.58 -4.64
CA LEU A 14 -7.55 -11.40 -5.45
C LEU A 14 -7.37 -10.09 -4.69
N GLY A 15 -7.29 -10.13 -3.37
CA GLY A 15 -7.11 -8.97 -2.51
C GLY A 15 -7.51 -9.27 -1.08
N GLY A 16 -7.67 -8.23 -0.27
CA GLY A 16 -8.21 -8.38 1.06
C GLY A 16 -8.74 -7.10 1.67
N VAL A 17 -9.41 -7.27 2.78
CA VAL A 17 -10.02 -6.21 3.59
C VAL A 17 -9.55 -6.38 5.03
N MET A 18 -9.18 -5.27 5.64
CA MET A 18 -8.85 -5.20 7.06
C MET A 18 -9.64 -4.07 7.70
N GLN A 19 -9.88 -4.20 9.00
CA GLN A 19 -10.47 -3.11 9.78
C GLN A 19 -9.48 -1.95 9.87
N ILE A 20 -9.96 -0.73 9.63
CA ILE A 20 -9.17 0.49 9.86
C ILE A 20 -9.01 0.66 11.38
N ALA A 21 -7.78 0.71 11.85
CA ALA A 21 -7.49 0.87 13.27
C ALA A 21 -7.78 2.31 13.74
N PRO A 22 -8.30 2.53 14.97
CA PRO A 22 -8.53 3.88 15.49
C PRO A 22 -7.28 4.77 15.49
N SER A 23 -6.09 4.17 15.56
CA SER A 23 -4.80 4.88 15.50
C SER A 23 -4.49 5.48 14.12
N TRP A 24 -5.26 5.15 13.08
CA TRP A 24 -5.09 5.68 11.72
C TRP A 24 -5.87 6.98 11.48
N GLY A 25 -6.55 7.51 12.51
CA GLY A 25 -7.26 8.79 12.45
C GLY A 25 -8.48 8.73 11.53
N ASP A 26 -8.70 9.79 10.76
CA ASP A 26 -9.89 9.98 9.93
C ASP A 26 -9.85 9.19 8.60
N PHE A 27 -9.04 8.13 8.50
CA PHE A 27 -8.96 7.31 7.30
C PHE A 27 -10.31 6.66 7.01
N GLN A 28 -10.90 6.99 5.87
CA GLN A 28 -12.23 6.50 5.50
C GLN A 28 -12.15 5.10 4.86
N PRO A 29 -13.18 4.25 5.03
CA PRO A 29 -13.31 2.99 4.31
C PRO A 29 -13.23 3.21 2.79
N GLN A 30 -12.25 2.58 2.14
CA GLN A 30 -12.02 2.72 0.71
C GLN A 30 -11.27 1.51 0.14
N TRP A 31 -11.39 1.31 -1.16
CA TRP A 31 -10.50 0.41 -1.89
C TRP A 31 -9.14 1.07 -2.10
N VAL A 32 -8.08 0.36 -1.75
CA VAL A 32 -6.69 0.83 -1.93
C VAL A 32 -6.04 0.04 -3.04
N VAL A 33 -5.57 0.73 -4.08
CA VAL A 33 -4.80 0.14 -5.17
C VAL A 33 -3.34 -0.02 -4.73
N TYR A 34 -2.77 -1.19 -5.01
CA TYR A 34 -1.35 -1.49 -4.83
C TYR A 34 -0.71 -1.64 -6.21
N PHE A 35 0.29 -0.82 -6.51
CA PHE A 35 1.10 -0.97 -7.72
C PHE A 35 2.37 -1.76 -7.39
N ALA A 36 2.59 -2.86 -8.12
CA ALA A 36 3.82 -3.63 -8.01
C ALA A 36 4.98 -2.84 -8.64
N VAL A 37 6.10 -2.74 -7.93
CA VAL A 37 7.29 -2.00 -8.36
C VAL A 37 8.56 -2.82 -8.13
N ALA A 38 9.62 -2.52 -8.89
CA ALA A 38 10.90 -3.20 -8.75
C ALA A 38 11.64 -2.80 -7.47
N ASN A 39 11.54 -1.53 -7.07
CA ASN A 39 12.17 -0.97 -5.88
C ASN A 39 11.23 0.05 -5.21
N ALA A 40 10.85 -0.20 -3.95
CA ALA A 40 9.92 0.66 -3.22
C ALA A 40 10.54 2.03 -2.89
N ASP A 41 11.78 2.08 -2.42
CA ASP A 41 12.48 3.32 -2.05
C ASP A 41 12.67 4.25 -3.25
N GLU A 42 13.14 3.71 -4.37
CA GLU A 42 13.30 4.48 -5.62
C GLU A 42 11.96 5.01 -6.12
N THR A 43 10.90 4.20 -6.03
CA THR A 43 9.56 4.62 -6.45
C THR A 43 9.02 5.73 -5.56
N VAL A 44 9.12 5.60 -4.23
CA VAL A 44 8.66 6.64 -3.30
C VAL A 44 9.46 7.94 -3.51
N ALA A 45 10.78 7.84 -3.71
CA ALA A 45 11.62 9.00 -4.04
C ALA A 45 11.18 9.66 -5.36
N ALA A 46 10.83 8.87 -6.37
CA ALA A 46 10.30 9.39 -7.63
C ALA A 46 8.93 10.08 -7.45
N VAL A 47 8.02 9.55 -6.64
CA VAL A 47 6.74 10.19 -6.33
C VAL A 47 6.96 11.57 -5.71
N VAL A 48 7.80 11.65 -4.66
CA VAL A 48 8.11 12.91 -3.97
C VAL A 48 8.78 13.91 -4.92
N LYS A 49 9.76 13.46 -5.72
CA LYS A 49 10.45 14.31 -6.70
C LYS A 49 9.51 14.94 -7.72
N ASN A 50 8.40 14.26 -8.06
CA ASN A 50 7.41 14.74 -9.03
C ASN A 50 6.21 15.44 -8.38
N GLY A 51 6.34 15.88 -7.11
CA GLY A 51 5.33 16.69 -6.42
C GLY A 51 4.30 15.91 -5.61
N GLY A 52 4.42 14.57 -5.56
CA GLY A 52 3.62 13.74 -4.67
C GLY A 52 4.13 13.73 -3.23
N LYS A 53 3.54 12.88 -2.40
CA LYS A 53 3.86 12.77 -0.96
C LYS A 53 4.02 11.32 -0.53
N ALA A 54 5.01 11.06 0.31
CA ALA A 54 5.03 9.86 1.14
C ALA A 54 4.09 10.06 2.34
N LEU A 55 3.17 9.13 2.54
CA LEU A 55 2.14 9.20 3.60
C LEU A 55 2.38 8.21 4.74
N SER A 56 3.32 7.28 4.55
CA SER A 56 3.78 6.35 5.57
C SER A 56 5.29 6.16 5.50
N THR A 57 5.83 5.47 6.49
CA THR A 57 7.15 4.82 6.38
C THR A 57 7.17 3.80 5.25
N ILE A 58 8.38 3.49 4.77
CA ILE A 58 8.61 2.39 3.83
C ILE A 58 9.02 1.19 4.67
N ASP A 59 8.09 0.25 4.83
CA ASP A 59 8.24 -0.86 5.78
C ASP A 59 8.42 -2.19 5.06
N ASP A 60 9.29 -3.04 5.61
CA ASP A 60 9.41 -4.43 5.21
C ASP A 60 8.32 -5.26 5.91
N THR A 61 7.58 -6.04 5.13
CA THR A 61 6.49 -6.89 5.61
C THR A 61 6.66 -8.32 5.07
N PRO A 62 5.95 -9.32 5.63
CA PRO A 62 5.91 -10.65 5.05
C PRO A 62 5.42 -10.70 3.59
N TYR A 63 4.76 -9.64 3.12
CA TYR A 63 4.19 -9.55 1.77
C TYR A 63 5.01 -8.66 0.83
N GLY A 64 6.17 -8.18 1.26
CA GLY A 64 7.04 -7.29 0.49
C GLY A 64 7.31 -5.97 1.19
N ARG A 65 8.06 -5.09 0.52
CA ARG A 65 8.42 -3.76 0.99
C ARG A 65 7.44 -2.74 0.41
N MET A 66 6.78 -1.94 1.26
CA MET A 66 5.65 -1.11 0.81
C MET A 66 5.54 0.23 1.53
N ALA A 67 4.87 1.17 0.87
CA ALA A 67 4.52 2.48 1.43
C ALA A 67 3.20 3.00 0.84
N ALA A 68 2.50 3.81 1.62
CA ALA A 68 1.39 4.63 1.15
C ALA A 68 1.92 5.96 0.61
N VAL A 69 1.39 6.40 -0.53
CA VAL A 69 1.76 7.64 -1.18
C VAL A 69 0.52 8.36 -1.71
N ALA A 70 0.68 9.66 -2.01
CA ALA A 70 -0.27 10.41 -2.82
C ALA A 70 0.42 11.07 -4.02
N ASP A 71 -0.28 11.15 -5.14
CA ASP A 71 0.16 11.95 -6.29
C ASP A 71 0.00 13.48 -6.00
N PRO A 72 0.49 14.37 -6.90
CA PRO A 72 0.37 15.81 -6.71
C PRO A 72 -1.07 16.35 -6.61
N PHE A 73 -2.05 15.57 -7.06
CA PHE A 73 -3.47 15.92 -7.05
C PHE A 73 -4.22 15.29 -5.85
N GLY A 74 -3.52 14.53 -5.01
CA GLY A 74 -4.05 13.93 -3.79
C GLY A 74 -4.58 12.49 -3.94
N ALA A 75 -4.38 11.84 -5.09
CA ALA A 75 -4.83 10.45 -5.26
C ALA A 75 -4.01 9.50 -4.39
N TYR A 76 -4.67 8.79 -3.47
CA TYR A 76 -4.05 7.84 -2.53
C TYR A 76 -3.84 6.46 -3.19
N PHE A 77 -2.64 5.90 -3.07
CA PHE A 77 -2.34 4.53 -3.47
C PHE A 77 -1.14 3.97 -2.70
N LYS A 78 -0.90 2.66 -2.83
CA LYS A 78 0.27 2.00 -2.27
C LYS A 78 1.21 1.50 -3.36
N VAL A 79 2.50 1.54 -3.08
CA VAL A 79 3.52 0.89 -3.89
C VAL A 79 4.01 -0.35 -3.14
N LEU A 80 4.24 -1.43 -3.88
CA LEU A 80 4.63 -2.72 -3.32
C LEU A 80 5.78 -3.31 -4.14
N GLN A 81 6.95 -3.41 -3.53
CA GLN A 81 8.00 -4.28 -4.01
C GLN A 81 7.72 -5.69 -3.49
N LEU A 82 7.38 -6.60 -4.42
CA LEU A 82 7.06 -7.99 -4.09
C LEU A 82 8.28 -8.68 -3.46
N PRO A 83 8.06 -9.67 -2.56
CA PRO A 83 9.15 -10.50 -2.05
C PRO A 83 9.92 -11.15 -3.21
N ALA A 84 11.21 -11.37 -3.01
CA ALA A 84 11.95 -12.27 -3.89
C ALA A 84 11.26 -13.64 -3.90
N ARG A 85 11.11 -14.23 -5.10
CA ARG A 85 10.56 -15.57 -5.27
C ARG A 85 11.49 -16.64 -4.72
#